data_AF-A0A7J0ECK6-F1
#
_entry.id   AF-A0A7J0ECK6-F1
#
_cell.length_a   1.000
_cell.length_b   1.000
_cell.length_c   1.000
_cell.angle_alpha   90.00
_cell.angle_beta   90.00
_cell.angle_gamma   90.00
#
_symmetry.space_group_name_H-M   'P 1'
#
loop_
_entity.id
_entity.type
_entity.pdbx_description
1 polymer ?
#
loop_
_entity_poly.entity_id
_entity_poly.type
_entity_poly.pdbx_seq_one_letter_code
_entity_poly.pdbx_strand_id
1 'polypeptide(L)'
;MDSVKTRETSREGIEIIRLAIRVLIMVIFLGYIMIWIMMPTNTFYLHWLPAIHAKVDSTYFGQEGANFLIYSFPILFIAVLACLYLHLGKKDADHKYGSAKNSYLAIWGRPALVKGPLGIVSWTELSFLSMFIALLFWSFSAYLHGMMGNITEQSATQMREKVWEAKLGSAGLLLGLVGNICLAFLFFPVTRGSSVLRLLGLTSESSIKYHIWLGHITMTLFTAHGLCYIILWADTHQISQMLRWEKVGISNVAGEVALLAGLAMWATSFPRIRRKIFELFFYTPIISIFSSLYSSYYMPVSPTSASRFLGSTSF
;
A
#
# COMPACT_ATOMS: atom_id res chain seq x y z
N MET A 1 -0.82 -31.02 43.12
CA MET A 1 -1.97 -31.09 42.19
C MET A 1 -2.41 -29.71 41.75
N ASP A 2 -2.46 -28.73 42.66
CA ASP A 2 -2.89 -27.35 42.35
C ASP A 2 -1.99 -26.62 41.34
N SER A 3 -0.67 -26.80 41.43
CA SER A 3 0.29 -26.17 40.50
C SER A 3 0.13 -26.59 39.04
N VAL A 4 -0.29 -27.84 38.80
CA VAL A 4 -0.54 -28.40 37.45
C VAL A 4 -1.83 -27.81 36.89
N LYS A 5 -2.90 -27.78 37.70
CA LYS A 5 -4.20 -27.23 37.31
C LYS A 5 -4.10 -25.74 36.95
N THR A 6 -3.36 -24.93 37.72
CA THR A 6 -3.10 -23.51 37.37
C THR A 6 -2.31 -23.32 36.08
N ARG A 7 -1.39 -24.25 35.75
CA ARG A 7 -0.63 -24.19 34.49
C ARG A 7 -1.51 -24.54 33.29
N GLU A 8 -2.39 -25.53 33.43
CA GLU A 8 -3.34 -25.91 32.37
C GLU A 8 -4.34 -24.78 32.07
N THR A 9 -4.94 -24.18 33.11
CA THR A 9 -5.86 -23.05 32.93
C THR A 9 -5.19 -21.81 32.33
N SER A 10 -3.94 -21.52 32.72
CA SER A 10 -3.15 -20.43 32.13
C SER A 10 -2.83 -20.69 30.66
N ARG A 11 -2.67 -21.95 30.26
CA ARG A 11 -2.36 -22.34 28.88
C ARG A 11 -3.59 -22.25 27.98
N GLU A 12 -4.72 -22.74 28.45
CA GLU A 12 -6.01 -22.58 27.75
C GLU A 12 -6.34 -21.10 27.51
N GLY A 13 -6.13 -20.25 28.52
CA GLY A 13 -6.29 -18.80 28.38
C GLY A 13 -5.38 -18.19 27.31
N ILE A 14 -4.11 -18.58 27.25
CA ILE A 14 -3.16 -18.11 26.22
C ILE A 14 -3.57 -18.54 24.81
N GLU A 15 -4.01 -19.79 24.63
CA GLU A 15 -4.46 -20.30 23.32
C GLU A 15 -5.75 -19.60 22.85
N ILE A 16 -6.70 -19.32 23.76
CA ILE A 16 -7.91 -18.53 23.45
C ILE A 16 -7.54 -17.10 23.03
N ILE A 17 -6.65 -16.44 23.78
CA ILE A 17 -6.18 -15.08 23.44
C ILE A 17 -5.49 -15.08 22.07
N ARG A 18 -4.66 -16.09 21.80
CA ARG A 18 -3.95 -16.25 20.53
C ARG A 18 -4.92 -16.44 19.36
N LEU A 19 -5.95 -17.26 19.54
CA LEU A 19 -7.03 -17.43 18.56
C LEU A 19 -7.78 -16.12 18.31
N ALA A 20 -8.14 -15.39 19.37
CA ALA A 20 -8.83 -14.11 19.27
C ALA A 20 -8.00 -13.08 18.49
N ILE A 21 -6.70 -12.97 18.78
CA ILE A 21 -5.78 -12.08 18.03
C ILE A 21 -5.72 -12.48 16.55
N ARG A 22 -5.66 -13.78 16.24
CA ARG A 22 -5.63 -14.27 14.85
C ARG A 22 -6.89 -13.90 14.09
N VAL A 23 -8.06 -14.10 14.69
CA VAL A 23 -9.36 -13.74 14.09
C VAL A 23 -9.44 -12.23 13.90
N LEU A 24 -9.03 -11.43 14.89
CA LEU A 24 -9.00 -9.98 14.81
C LEU A 24 -8.13 -9.49 13.63
N ILE A 25 -6.91 -10.04 13.49
CA ILE A 25 -6.03 -9.71 12.35
C ILE A 25 -6.70 -10.03 11.01
N MET A 26 -7.37 -11.19 10.90
CA MET A 26 -8.09 -11.56 9.66
C MET A 26 -9.22 -10.59 9.35
N VAL A 27 -10.01 -10.18 10.35
CA VAL A 27 -11.11 -9.22 10.17
C VAL A 27 -10.57 -7.87 9.72
N ILE A 28 -9.50 -7.36 10.36
CA ILE A 28 -8.87 -6.09 9.97
C ILE A 28 -8.33 -6.17 8.55
N PHE A 29 -7.65 -7.27 8.20
CA PHE A 29 -7.10 -7.46 6.86
C PHE A 29 -8.20 -7.51 5.80
N LEU A 30 -9.30 -8.25 6.04
CA LEU A 30 -10.45 -8.30 5.12
C LEU A 30 -11.11 -6.92 4.97
N GLY A 31 -11.31 -6.20 6.07
CA GLY A 31 -11.80 -4.82 6.03
C GLY A 31 -10.87 -3.90 5.25
N TYR A 32 -9.57 -4.06 5.39
CA TYR A 32 -8.57 -3.29 4.65
C TYR A 32 -8.62 -3.58 3.15
N ILE A 33 -8.73 -4.86 2.74
CA ILE A 33 -8.92 -5.22 1.34
C ILE A 33 -10.23 -4.65 0.78
N MET A 34 -11.32 -4.67 1.56
CA MET A 34 -12.59 -4.06 1.16
C MET A 34 -12.45 -2.56 0.87
N ILE A 35 -11.70 -1.82 1.71
CA ILE A 35 -11.42 -0.40 1.47
C ILE A 35 -10.72 -0.22 0.12
N TRP A 36 -9.70 -1.02 -0.20
CA TRP A 36 -9.00 -0.92 -1.49
C TRP A 36 -9.87 -1.29 -2.69
N ILE A 37 -10.73 -2.30 -2.58
CA ILE A 37 -11.67 -2.67 -3.66
C ILE A 37 -12.68 -1.56 -3.92
N MET A 38 -13.16 -0.91 -2.87
CA MET A 38 -14.15 0.16 -2.96
C MET A 38 -13.54 1.51 -3.34
N MET A 39 -12.27 1.76 -3.02
CA MET A 39 -11.57 3.01 -3.28
C MET A 39 -11.75 3.57 -4.70
N PRO A 40 -11.60 2.79 -5.79
CA PRO A 40 -11.78 3.30 -7.15
C PRO A 40 -13.24 3.56 -7.57
N THR A 41 -14.21 3.41 -6.66
CA THR A 41 -15.64 3.56 -6.97
C THR A 41 -16.18 4.91 -6.53
N ASN A 42 -17.24 5.37 -7.21
CA ASN A 42 -17.97 6.58 -6.83
C ASN A 42 -18.50 6.49 -5.39
N THR A 43 -18.92 5.30 -4.95
CA THR A 43 -19.42 5.08 -3.59
C THR A 43 -18.39 5.50 -2.53
N PHE A 44 -17.12 5.15 -2.75
CA PHE A 44 -16.07 5.51 -1.82
C PHE A 44 -15.85 7.02 -1.77
N TYR A 45 -15.67 7.66 -2.93
CA TYR A 45 -15.38 9.09 -3.00
C TYR A 45 -16.55 9.99 -2.61
N LEU A 46 -17.79 9.63 -2.97
CA LEU A 46 -18.97 10.47 -2.72
C LEU A 46 -19.56 10.28 -1.32
N HIS A 47 -19.46 9.08 -0.75
CA HIS A 47 -20.16 8.77 0.50
C HIS A 47 -19.20 8.39 1.62
N TRP A 48 -18.24 7.51 1.37
CA TRP A 48 -17.40 6.99 2.45
C TRP A 48 -16.33 7.98 2.87
N LEU A 49 -15.60 8.55 1.90
CA LEU A 49 -14.49 9.47 2.18
C LEU A 49 -14.97 10.72 2.94
N PRO A 50 -16.06 11.42 2.57
CA PRO A 50 -16.57 12.55 3.35
C PRO A 50 -17.02 12.15 4.74
N ALA A 51 -17.68 10.99 4.89
CA ALA A 51 -18.11 10.48 6.18
C ALA A 51 -16.93 10.08 7.09
N ILE A 52 -15.84 9.58 6.52
CA ILE A 52 -14.59 9.30 7.24
C ILE A 52 -13.95 10.62 7.69
N HIS A 53 -13.82 11.59 6.78
CA HIS A 53 -13.26 12.90 7.11
C HIS A 53 -14.05 13.57 8.24
N ALA A 54 -15.39 13.59 8.16
CA ALA A 54 -16.23 14.19 9.19
C ALA A 54 -16.07 13.55 10.59
N LYS A 55 -15.65 12.28 10.66
CA LYS A 55 -15.44 11.56 11.93
C LYS A 55 -14.02 11.64 12.46
N VAL A 56 -13.04 11.84 11.58
CA VAL A 56 -11.62 11.76 11.91
C VAL A 56 -10.98 13.15 12.01
N ASP A 57 -11.61 14.17 11.41
CA ASP A 57 -11.21 15.56 11.56
C ASP A 57 -11.35 15.98 13.03
N SER A 58 -10.21 16.09 13.68
CA SER A 58 -10.09 16.35 15.12
C SER A 58 -8.93 17.31 15.35
N THR A 59 -8.91 17.94 16.52
CA THR A 59 -7.89 18.92 16.89
C THR A 59 -6.44 18.39 16.74
N TYR A 60 -6.23 17.07 16.87
CA TYR A 60 -4.90 16.46 16.83
C TYR A 60 -4.51 15.89 15.46
N PHE A 61 -5.46 15.34 14.71
CA PHE A 61 -5.17 14.68 13.43
C PHE A 61 -5.53 15.54 12.21
N GLY A 62 -6.42 16.52 12.37
CA GLY A 62 -6.91 17.39 11.30
C GLY A 62 -7.42 16.62 10.08
N GLN A 63 -7.32 17.26 8.91
CA GLN A 63 -7.72 16.66 7.63
C GLN A 63 -6.87 15.45 7.20
N GLU A 64 -5.67 15.30 7.77
CA GLU A 64 -4.74 14.21 7.44
C GLU A 64 -5.03 12.91 8.19
N GLY A 65 -5.89 12.96 9.22
CA GLY A 65 -6.23 11.79 10.01
C GLY A 65 -6.87 10.67 9.18
N ALA A 66 -7.66 11.03 8.16
CA ALA A 66 -8.27 10.05 7.27
C ALA A 66 -7.22 9.27 6.47
N ASN A 67 -6.17 9.94 5.98
CA ASN A 67 -5.07 9.29 5.26
C ASN A 67 -4.28 8.35 6.17
N PHE A 68 -3.97 8.79 7.40
CA PHE A 68 -3.32 7.93 8.37
C PHE A 68 -4.16 6.68 8.68
N LEU A 69 -5.48 6.86 8.89
CA LEU A 69 -6.41 5.78 9.21
C LEU A 69 -6.55 4.77 8.06
N ILE A 70 -6.54 5.24 6.80
CA ILE A 70 -6.68 4.38 5.64
C ILE A 70 -5.35 3.71 5.30
N TYR A 71 -4.26 4.47 5.12
CA TYR A 71 -3.02 3.95 4.53
C TYR A 71 -2.04 3.34 5.54
N SER A 72 -1.95 3.90 6.76
CA SER A 72 -0.88 3.56 7.71
C SER A 72 -1.36 2.72 8.89
N PHE A 73 -2.47 3.13 9.52
CA PHE A 73 -2.98 2.52 10.75
C PHE A 73 -3.23 1.01 10.62
N PRO A 74 -3.89 0.47 9.58
CA PRO A 74 -4.19 -0.96 9.50
C PRO A 74 -2.90 -1.81 9.45
N ILE A 75 -1.88 -1.33 8.73
CA ILE A 75 -0.60 -2.01 8.59
C ILE A 75 0.14 -2.05 9.93
N LEU A 76 0.26 -0.89 10.59
CA LEU A 76 0.92 -0.78 11.89
C LEU A 76 0.20 -1.60 12.97
N PHE A 77 -1.13 -1.56 12.98
CA PHE A 77 -1.94 -2.27 13.95
C PHE A 77 -1.84 -3.79 13.77
N ILE A 78 -1.90 -4.29 12.52
CA ILE A 78 -1.63 -5.70 12.21
C ILE A 78 -0.22 -6.10 12.67
N ALA A 79 0.79 -5.25 12.46
CA ALA A 79 2.17 -5.56 12.87
C ALA A 79 2.31 -5.71 14.39
N VAL A 80 1.67 -4.81 15.17
CA VAL A 80 1.64 -4.86 16.63
C VAL A 80 0.91 -6.12 17.11
N LEU A 81 -0.29 -6.39 16.58
CA LEU A 81 -1.06 -7.58 16.93
C LEU A 81 -0.31 -8.87 16.59
N ALA A 82 0.35 -8.92 15.43
CA ALA A 82 1.17 -10.06 15.04
C ALA A 82 2.39 -10.22 15.96
N CYS A 83 2.98 -9.13 16.44
CA CYS A 83 4.07 -9.19 17.42
C CYS A 83 3.59 -9.80 18.75
N LEU A 84 2.44 -9.35 19.25
CA LEU A 84 1.79 -9.90 20.44
C LEU A 84 1.46 -11.39 20.27
N TYR A 85 0.88 -11.77 19.13
CA TYR A 85 0.57 -13.16 18.79
C TYR A 85 1.81 -14.06 18.89
N LEU A 86 2.92 -13.65 18.28
CA LEU A 86 4.17 -14.42 18.29
C LEU A 86 4.83 -14.45 19.66
N HIS A 87 4.78 -13.35 20.41
CA HIS A 87 5.33 -13.29 21.77
C HIS A 87 4.59 -14.26 22.71
N LEU A 88 3.26 -14.29 22.63
CA LEU A 88 2.45 -15.27 23.35
C LEU A 88 2.77 -16.70 22.89
N GLY A 89 3.01 -16.91 21.59
CA GLY A 89 3.47 -18.18 20.98
C GLY A 89 4.76 -18.74 21.57
N LYS A 90 5.74 -17.87 21.82
CA LYS A 90 7.08 -18.26 22.28
C LYS A 90 7.08 -18.88 23.68
N LYS A 91 6.11 -18.52 24.54
CA LYS A 91 5.94 -19.12 25.87
C LYS A 91 5.44 -20.57 25.86
N ASP A 92 4.83 -21.03 24.76
CA ASP A 92 4.34 -22.41 24.61
C ASP A 92 5.31 -23.33 23.84
N ALA A 93 6.33 -22.76 23.20
CA ALA A 93 7.20 -23.47 22.25
C ALA A 93 8.23 -24.39 22.91
N ASP A 94 8.51 -24.26 24.21
CA ASP A 94 9.47 -25.12 24.91
C ASP A 94 8.95 -26.56 25.14
N HIS A 95 7.69 -26.88 24.81
CA HIS A 95 7.11 -28.21 25.08
C HIS A 95 6.26 -28.85 23.96
N LYS A 96 6.27 -28.33 22.72
CA LYS A 96 5.55 -28.95 21.60
C LYS A 96 6.51 -29.52 20.55
N TYR A 97 7.24 -30.57 20.91
CA TYR A 97 7.76 -31.54 19.93
C TYR A 97 6.60 -32.49 19.59
N GLY A 98 5.95 -32.26 18.45
CA GLY A 98 4.87 -33.12 17.96
C GLY A 98 3.47 -32.51 18.13
N SER A 99 3.08 -31.65 17.19
CA SER A 99 1.67 -31.43 16.91
C SER A 99 1.45 -31.72 15.43
N ALA A 100 0.56 -32.68 15.16
CA ALA A 100 0.23 -33.19 13.84
C ALA A 100 0.02 -32.05 12.83
N LYS A 101 0.86 -32.01 11.79
CA LYS A 101 0.65 -31.12 10.64
C LYS A 101 -0.67 -31.52 9.98
N ASN A 102 -1.65 -30.61 10.00
CA ASN A 102 -2.84 -30.74 9.16
C ASN A 102 -2.40 -30.93 7.69
N SER A 103 -2.69 -32.11 7.15
CA SER A 103 -2.23 -32.58 5.82
C SER A 103 -2.58 -31.61 4.68
N TYR A 104 -3.72 -30.91 4.78
CA TYR A 104 -4.17 -29.94 3.78
C TYR A 104 -3.30 -28.66 3.72
N LEU A 105 -2.88 -28.11 4.87
CA LEU A 105 -1.99 -26.94 4.90
C LEU A 105 -0.57 -27.28 4.41
N ALA A 106 -0.17 -28.55 4.54
CA ALA A 106 1.12 -29.04 4.06
C ALA A 106 1.22 -29.07 2.53
N ILE A 107 0.09 -29.13 1.80
CA ILE A 107 0.04 -29.07 0.33
C ILE A 107 0.25 -27.64 -0.16
N TRP A 108 -0.36 -26.66 0.51
CA TRP A 108 -0.26 -25.24 0.18
C TRP A 108 1.13 -24.64 0.40
N GLY A 109 1.90 -25.21 1.34
CA GLY A 109 3.31 -24.87 1.55
C GLY A 109 4.28 -25.57 0.60
N ARG A 110 3.81 -26.47 -0.29
CA ARG A 110 4.68 -27.11 -1.29
C ARG A 110 5.09 -26.09 -2.35
N PRO A 111 6.33 -26.21 -2.88
CA PRO A 111 6.77 -25.35 -3.96
C PRO A 111 5.92 -25.64 -5.21
N ALA A 112 5.25 -24.61 -5.72
CA ALA A 112 4.49 -24.64 -6.96
C ALA A 112 5.43 -24.50 -8.16
N LEU A 113 6.47 -23.67 -8.03
CA LEU A 113 7.47 -23.43 -9.06
C LEU A 113 8.87 -23.72 -8.49
N VAL A 114 9.61 -24.64 -9.10
CA VAL A 114 10.94 -25.08 -8.62
C VAL A 114 12.07 -24.62 -9.56
N LYS A 115 11.77 -24.17 -10.78
CA LYS A 115 12.80 -23.79 -11.78
C LYS A 115 12.35 -22.65 -12.70
N GLY A 116 12.47 -21.41 -12.22
CA GLY A 116 12.32 -20.20 -13.03
C GLY A 116 13.17 -19.05 -12.49
N PRO A 117 13.26 -17.90 -13.18
CA PRO A 117 13.94 -16.69 -12.68
C PRO A 117 13.34 -16.17 -11.35
N LEU A 118 12.18 -16.71 -10.96
CA LEU A 118 11.43 -16.44 -9.74
C LEU A 118 11.91 -17.26 -8.51
N GLY A 119 12.81 -18.23 -8.69
CA GLY A 119 13.24 -19.14 -7.62
C GLY A 119 12.11 -20.06 -7.14
N ILE A 120 12.25 -20.59 -5.92
CA ILE A 120 11.23 -21.47 -5.32
C ILE A 120 10.06 -20.60 -4.80
N VAL A 121 8.86 -20.83 -5.34
CA VAL A 121 7.62 -20.10 -4.97
C VAL A 121 6.54 -21.09 -4.56
N SER A 122 5.85 -20.86 -3.43
CA SER A 122 4.76 -21.73 -2.95
C SER A 122 3.39 -21.41 -3.57
N TRP A 123 2.40 -22.29 -3.40
CA TRP A 123 1.03 -22.04 -3.88
C TRP A 123 0.35 -20.88 -3.16
N THR A 124 0.60 -20.72 -1.86
CA THR A 124 0.10 -19.57 -1.08
C THR A 124 0.64 -18.24 -1.62
N GLU A 125 1.94 -18.22 -1.90
CA GLU A 125 2.67 -17.09 -2.47
C GLU A 125 2.09 -16.71 -3.84
N LEU A 126 1.86 -17.68 -4.72
CA LEU A 126 1.25 -17.45 -6.03
C LEU A 126 -0.18 -16.91 -5.92
N SER A 127 -0.97 -17.41 -4.96
CA SER A 127 -2.33 -16.94 -4.73
C SER A 127 -2.37 -15.48 -4.28
N PHE A 128 -1.56 -15.09 -3.29
CA PHE A 128 -1.48 -13.69 -2.85
C PHE A 128 -1.01 -12.76 -3.98
N LEU A 129 -0.06 -13.20 -4.79
CA LEU A 129 0.38 -12.45 -5.97
C LEU A 129 -0.76 -12.25 -6.97
N SER A 130 -1.49 -13.31 -7.29
CA SER A 130 -2.62 -13.26 -8.21
C SER A 130 -3.74 -12.35 -7.70
N MET A 131 -4.10 -12.44 -6.41
CA MET A 131 -5.07 -11.56 -5.79
C MET A 131 -4.65 -10.08 -5.84
N PHE A 132 -3.36 -9.81 -5.61
CA PHE A 132 -2.83 -8.45 -5.68
C PHE A 132 -2.85 -7.89 -7.11
N ILE A 133 -2.45 -8.69 -8.11
CA ILE A 133 -2.55 -8.31 -9.53
C ILE A 133 -4.00 -8.05 -9.92
N ALA A 134 -4.93 -8.89 -9.48
CA ALA A 134 -6.37 -8.71 -9.72
C ALA A 134 -6.88 -7.39 -9.10
N LEU A 135 -6.44 -7.05 -7.88
CA LEU A 135 -6.77 -5.76 -7.25
C LEU A 135 -6.23 -4.56 -8.06
N LEU A 136 -5.00 -4.65 -8.56
CA LEU A 136 -4.43 -3.59 -9.40
C LEU A 136 -5.20 -3.45 -10.72
N PHE A 137 -5.53 -4.57 -11.37
CA PHE A 137 -6.29 -4.55 -12.61
C PHE A 137 -7.71 -4.01 -12.43
N TRP A 138 -8.39 -4.43 -11.36
CA TRP A 138 -9.68 -3.88 -10.95
C TRP A 138 -9.61 -2.38 -10.75
N SER A 139 -8.65 -1.92 -9.95
CA SER A 139 -8.50 -0.52 -9.61
C SER A 139 -8.19 0.32 -10.85
N PHE A 140 -7.24 -0.13 -11.67
CA PHE A 140 -6.90 0.53 -12.93
C PHE A 140 -8.13 0.64 -13.85
N SER A 141 -8.87 -0.45 -14.03
CA SER A 141 -10.05 -0.47 -14.91
C SER A 141 -11.19 0.40 -14.40
N ALA A 142 -11.48 0.35 -13.10
CA ALA A 142 -12.51 1.17 -12.46
C ALA A 142 -12.15 2.67 -12.51
N TYR A 143 -10.90 3.02 -12.21
CA TYR A 143 -10.41 4.40 -12.34
C TYR A 143 -10.45 4.88 -13.79
N LEU A 144 -10.03 4.04 -14.75
CA LEU A 144 -10.04 4.37 -16.17
C LEU A 144 -11.47 4.65 -16.64
N HIS A 145 -12.40 3.77 -16.30
CA HIS A 145 -13.81 3.92 -16.67
C HIS A 145 -14.44 5.16 -16.02
N GLY A 146 -14.19 5.39 -14.72
CA GLY A 146 -14.71 6.54 -13.98
C GLY A 146 -14.19 7.89 -14.49
N MET A 147 -12.87 8.02 -14.70
CA MET A 147 -12.28 9.29 -15.13
C MET A 147 -12.45 9.55 -16.62
N MET A 148 -12.20 8.56 -17.48
CA MET A 148 -12.25 8.77 -18.93
C MET A 148 -13.68 8.83 -19.46
N GLY A 149 -14.64 8.17 -18.79
CA GLY A 149 -16.05 8.24 -19.16
C GLY A 149 -16.65 9.66 -19.07
N ASN A 150 -16.06 10.53 -18.25
CA ASN A 150 -16.54 11.90 -18.02
C ASN A 150 -15.89 12.95 -18.93
N ILE A 151 -14.88 12.58 -19.73
CA ILE A 151 -14.15 13.51 -20.61
C ILE A 151 -14.74 13.46 -22.01
N THR A 152 -15.80 14.23 -22.24
CA THR A 152 -16.44 14.44 -23.55
C THR A 152 -15.95 15.75 -24.19
N GLU A 153 -16.09 15.91 -25.50
CA GLU A 153 -15.72 17.18 -26.18
C GLU A 153 -16.46 18.39 -25.59
N GLN A 154 -17.70 18.19 -25.09
CA GLN A 154 -18.48 19.21 -24.39
C GLN A 154 -17.88 19.65 -23.04
N SER A 155 -17.31 18.74 -22.24
CA SER A 155 -16.67 19.13 -20.97
C SER A 155 -15.30 19.80 -21.21
N ALA A 156 -14.57 19.38 -22.24
CA ALA A 156 -13.33 20.04 -22.66
C ALA A 156 -13.57 21.48 -23.17
N THR A 157 -14.65 21.70 -23.93
CA THR A 157 -15.03 23.05 -24.38
C THR A 157 -15.50 23.95 -23.23
N GLN A 158 -16.18 23.40 -22.22
CA GLN A 158 -16.53 24.15 -21.00
C GLN A 158 -15.32 24.51 -20.15
N MET A 159 -14.29 23.65 -20.09
CA MET A 159 -13.06 23.89 -19.33
C MET A 159 -12.01 24.73 -20.08
N ARG A 160 -12.25 25.11 -21.35
CA ARG A 160 -11.25 25.74 -22.25
C ARG A 160 -9.93 24.94 -22.35
N GLU A 161 -9.97 23.64 -22.10
CA GLU A 161 -8.81 22.74 -22.18
C GLU A 161 -8.90 21.88 -23.43
N LYS A 162 -7.75 21.52 -24.01
CA LYS A 162 -7.75 20.55 -25.12
C LYS A 162 -8.11 19.17 -24.58
N VAL A 163 -8.89 18.39 -25.34
CA VAL A 163 -9.33 17.04 -24.93
C VAL A 163 -8.15 16.14 -24.52
N TRP A 164 -7.01 16.26 -25.19
CA TRP A 164 -5.82 15.45 -24.86
C TRP A 164 -5.14 15.89 -23.56
N GLU A 165 -5.17 17.18 -23.20
CA GLU A 165 -4.62 17.72 -21.95
C GLU A 165 -5.41 17.14 -20.75
N ALA A 166 -6.75 17.18 -20.84
CA ALA A 166 -7.63 16.59 -19.83
C ALA A 166 -7.43 15.06 -19.69
N LYS A 167 -7.26 14.35 -20.81
CA LYS A 167 -6.95 12.90 -20.81
C LYS A 167 -5.58 12.62 -20.19
N LEU A 168 -4.55 13.40 -20.51
CA LEU A 168 -3.22 13.24 -19.94
C LEU A 168 -3.20 13.51 -18.44
N GLY A 169 -3.88 14.56 -17.99
CA GLY A 169 -4.03 14.88 -16.56
C GLY A 169 -4.77 13.78 -15.79
N SER A 170 -5.79 13.17 -16.41
CA SER A 170 -6.53 12.05 -15.83
C SER A 170 -5.73 10.76 -15.80
N ALA A 171 -4.95 10.48 -16.86
CA ALA A 171 -4.02 9.35 -16.88
C ALA A 171 -2.93 9.51 -15.81
N GLY A 172 -2.38 10.71 -15.65
CA GLY A 172 -1.45 11.04 -14.57
C GLY A 172 -2.06 10.75 -13.20
N LEU A 173 -3.27 11.26 -12.93
CA LEU A 173 -3.97 11.03 -11.66
C LEU A 173 -4.20 9.54 -11.39
N LEU A 174 -4.68 8.80 -12.40
CA LEU A 174 -4.90 7.36 -12.33
C LEU A 174 -3.64 6.62 -11.90
N LEU A 175 -2.51 6.90 -12.55
CA LEU A 175 -1.23 6.25 -12.26
C LEU A 175 -0.77 6.53 -10.82
N GLY A 176 -1.02 7.73 -10.31
CA GLY A 176 -0.74 8.09 -8.91
C GLY A 176 -1.64 7.33 -7.93
N LEU A 177 -2.94 7.24 -8.19
CA LEU A 177 -3.90 6.54 -7.34
C LEU A 177 -3.64 5.03 -7.29
N VAL A 178 -3.37 4.40 -8.44
CA VAL A 178 -2.95 2.99 -8.49
C VAL A 178 -1.57 2.80 -7.84
N GLY A 179 -0.67 3.76 -8.03
CA GLY A 179 0.65 3.80 -7.37
C GLY A 179 0.54 3.79 -5.83
N ASN A 180 -0.43 4.50 -5.26
CA ASN A 180 -0.67 4.51 -3.81
C ASN A 180 -1.07 3.13 -3.25
N ILE A 181 -1.82 2.33 -4.02
CA ILE A 181 -2.11 0.93 -3.66
C ILE A 181 -0.80 0.15 -3.55
N CYS A 182 0.06 0.27 -4.57
CA CYS A 182 1.35 -0.41 -4.59
C CYS A 182 2.25 0.03 -3.43
N LEU A 183 2.31 1.34 -3.16
CA LEU A 183 3.09 1.91 -2.08
C LEU A 183 2.63 1.42 -0.71
N ALA A 184 1.32 1.34 -0.45
CA ALA A 184 0.81 0.85 0.82
C ALA A 184 1.17 -0.63 1.05
N PHE A 185 1.07 -1.46 0.01
CA PHE A 185 1.44 -2.87 0.11
C PHE A 185 2.95 -3.09 0.21
N LEU A 186 3.78 -2.13 -0.25
CA LEU A 186 5.24 -2.17 -0.17
C LEU A 186 5.74 -2.30 1.27
N PHE A 187 4.95 -1.82 2.24
CA PHE A 187 5.30 -1.81 3.66
C PHE A 187 5.04 -3.13 4.42
N PHE A 188 4.20 -4.03 3.89
CA PHE A 188 3.98 -5.36 4.49
C PHE A 188 5.25 -6.25 4.56
N PRO A 189 6.06 -6.35 3.49
CA PRO A 189 7.25 -7.22 3.47
C PRO A 189 8.55 -6.61 4.03
N VAL A 190 8.52 -5.46 4.73
CA VAL A 190 9.73 -4.63 4.97
C VAL A 190 10.80 -5.26 5.87
N THR A 191 10.44 -6.09 6.84
CA THR A 191 11.45 -6.67 7.75
C THR A 191 11.60 -8.17 7.55
N ARG A 192 12.85 -8.65 7.42
CA ARG A 192 13.23 -10.08 7.24
C ARG A 192 12.78 -11.01 8.37
N GLY A 193 12.19 -10.47 9.44
CA GLY A 193 11.57 -11.20 10.55
C GLY A 193 10.22 -10.62 10.97
N SER A 194 9.53 -9.92 10.06
CA SER A 194 8.21 -9.34 10.29
C SER A 194 7.28 -10.37 10.94
N SER A 195 6.61 -9.93 12.00
CA SER A 195 5.62 -10.73 12.69
C SER A 195 4.46 -11.15 11.78
N VAL A 196 4.09 -10.27 10.85
CA VAL A 196 3.06 -10.49 9.83
C VAL A 196 3.45 -11.62 8.88
N LEU A 197 4.71 -11.66 8.46
CA LEU A 197 5.22 -12.66 7.52
C LEU A 197 5.18 -14.07 8.12
N ARG A 198 5.57 -14.19 9.40
CA ARG A 198 5.51 -15.44 10.16
C ARG A 198 4.07 -15.89 10.44
N LEU A 199 3.14 -14.96 10.62
CA LEU A 199 1.72 -15.26 10.80
C LEU A 199 1.09 -15.85 9.53
N LEU A 200 1.50 -15.37 8.35
CA LEU A 200 1.01 -15.86 7.06
C LEU A 200 1.72 -17.14 6.57
N GLY A 201 2.75 -17.60 7.28
CA GLY A 201 3.53 -18.79 6.89
C GLY A 201 4.41 -18.57 5.66
N LEU A 202 4.67 -17.30 5.28
CA LEU A 202 5.50 -16.94 4.14
C LEU A 202 6.99 -16.94 4.52
N THR A 203 7.84 -17.32 3.57
CA THR A 203 9.30 -17.30 3.78
C THR A 203 9.85 -15.88 3.64
N SER A 204 10.89 -15.55 4.41
CA SER A 204 11.59 -14.27 4.29
C SER A 204 12.20 -14.06 2.89
N GLU A 205 12.60 -15.14 2.22
CA GLU A 205 13.13 -15.10 0.86
C GLU A 205 12.06 -14.66 -0.15
N SER A 206 10.87 -15.25 -0.08
CA SER A 206 9.78 -14.91 -1.00
C SER A 206 9.28 -13.48 -0.78
N SER A 207 9.16 -13.05 0.47
CA SER A 207 8.82 -11.65 0.83
C SER A 207 9.77 -10.62 0.21
N ILE A 208 11.07 -10.91 0.17
CA ILE A 208 12.05 -10.01 -0.47
C ILE A 208 11.79 -9.92 -1.97
N LYS A 209 11.47 -11.05 -2.63
CA LYS A 209 11.12 -11.05 -4.06
C LYS A 209 9.87 -10.22 -4.32
N TYR A 210 8.83 -10.38 -3.50
CA TYR A 210 7.61 -9.56 -3.57
C TYR A 210 7.89 -8.08 -3.41
N HIS A 211 8.69 -7.70 -2.41
CA HIS A 211 9.06 -6.31 -2.18
C HIS A 211 9.81 -5.71 -3.36
N ILE A 212 10.74 -6.45 -3.99
CA ILE A 212 11.46 -6.00 -5.18
C ILE A 212 10.49 -5.76 -6.35
N TRP A 213 9.63 -6.73 -6.64
CA TRP A 213 8.63 -6.62 -7.72
C TRP A 213 7.70 -5.42 -7.50
N LEU A 214 7.16 -5.32 -6.28
CA LEU A 214 6.26 -4.24 -5.91
C LEU A 214 6.96 -2.88 -5.96
N GLY A 215 8.24 -2.82 -5.58
CA GLY A 215 9.08 -1.63 -5.72
C GLY A 215 9.22 -1.20 -7.19
N HIS A 216 9.50 -2.13 -8.11
CA HIS A 216 9.56 -1.81 -9.55
C HIS A 216 8.22 -1.27 -10.09
N ILE A 217 7.09 -1.90 -9.73
CA ILE A 217 5.76 -1.46 -10.15
C ILE A 217 5.48 -0.06 -9.60
N THR A 218 5.69 0.15 -8.30
CA THR A 218 5.48 1.44 -7.62
C THR A 218 6.29 2.56 -8.27
N MET A 219 7.59 2.33 -8.49
CA MET A 219 8.46 3.34 -9.10
C MET A 219 8.11 3.62 -10.55
N THR A 220 7.70 2.62 -11.32
CA THR A 220 7.25 2.82 -12.70
C THR A 220 5.98 3.66 -12.75
N LEU A 221 4.98 3.36 -11.91
CA LEU A 221 3.72 4.09 -11.85
C LEU A 221 3.93 5.56 -11.42
N PHE A 222 4.70 5.81 -10.36
CA PHE A 222 4.94 7.19 -9.91
C PHE A 222 5.82 8.00 -10.86
N THR A 223 6.79 7.36 -11.52
CA THR A 223 7.59 8.04 -12.56
C THR A 223 6.70 8.41 -13.75
N ALA A 224 5.83 7.51 -14.20
CA ALA A 224 4.89 7.80 -15.28
C ALA A 224 3.87 8.89 -14.87
N HIS A 225 3.34 8.83 -13.65
CA HIS A 225 2.50 9.88 -13.06
C HIS A 225 3.17 11.25 -13.09
N GLY A 226 4.41 11.36 -12.59
CA GLY A 226 5.17 12.61 -12.59
C GLY A 226 5.44 13.13 -13.99
N LEU A 227 5.83 12.25 -14.93
CA LEU A 227 6.06 12.61 -16.32
C LEU A 227 4.79 13.13 -17.01
N CYS A 228 3.62 12.52 -16.77
CA CYS A 228 2.35 13.01 -17.31
C CYS A 228 2.08 14.46 -16.88
N TYR A 229 2.27 14.79 -15.60
CA TYR A 229 2.05 16.15 -15.09
C TYR A 229 3.13 17.14 -15.55
N ILE A 230 4.40 16.75 -15.62
CA ILE A 230 5.47 17.60 -16.14
C ILE A 230 5.18 17.97 -17.61
N ILE A 231 4.80 17.00 -18.45
CA ILE A 231 4.43 17.25 -19.85
C ILE A 231 3.21 18.18 -19.94
N LEU A 232 2.17 17.92 -19.15
CA LEU A 232 0.97 18.75 -19.10
C LEU A 232 1.29 20.20 -18.74
N TRP A 233 2.09 20.41 -17.69
CA TRP A 233 2.48 21.75 -17.22
C TRP A 233 3.44 22.46 -18.17
N ALA A 234 4.29 21.71 -18.88
CA ALA A 234 5.16 22.27 -19.91
C ALA A 234 4.34 22.83 -21.09
N ASP A 235 3.38 22.06 -21.60
CA ASP A 235 2.56 22.45 -22.76
C ASP A 235 1.58 23.58 -22.43
N THR A 236 0.99 23.56 -21.23
CA THR A 236 0.05 24.59 -20.77
C THR A 236 0.74 25.86 -20.23
N HIS A 237 2.08 25.92 -20.29
CA HIS A 237 2.90 27.01 -19.72
C HIS A 237 2.70 27.25 -18.21
N GLN A 238 2.35 26.19 -17.47
CA GLN A 238 2.11 26.21 -16.02
C GLN A 238 3.19 25.47 -15.23
N ILE A 239 4.45 25.47 -15.69
CA ILE A 239 5.58 24.82 -15.00
C ILE A 239 5.75 25.30 -13.55
N SER A 240 5.32 26.52 -13.22
CA SER A 240 5.32 27.01 -11.83
C SER A 240 4.51 26.15 -10.86
N GLN A 241 3.57 25.33 -11.34
CA GLN A 241 2.85 24.34 -10.52
C GLN A 241 3.78 23.31 -9.87
N MET A 242 4.93 22.99 -10.48
CA MET A 242 5.95 22.11 -9.88
C MET A 242 6.44 22.65 -8.52
N LEU A 243 6.55 23.97 -8.42
CA LEU A 243 7.04 24.67 -7.23
C LEU A 243 5.93 24.99 -6.21
N ARG A 244 4.70 24.52 -6.44
CA ARG A 244 3.57 24.80 -5.56
C ARG A 244 3.75 24.07 -4.23
N TRP A 245 3.84 24.86 -3.15
CA TRP A 245 3.91 24.39 -1.78
C TRP A 245 2.65 24.79 -1.03
N GLU A 246 1.74 23.85 -0.80
CA GLU A 246 0.56 24.09 0.04
C GLU A 246 0.78 23.56 1.46
N LYS A 247 0.35 24.34 2.47
CA LYS A 247 0.45 23.93 3.88
C LYS A 247 -0.61 22.89 4.28
N VAL A 248 -1.72 22.86 3.55
CA VAL A 248 -2.86 21.95 3.70
C VAL A 248 -3.31 21.62 2.28
N GLY A 249 -3.45 20.34 1.93
CA GLY A 249 -3.74 19.94 0.55
C GLY A 249 -2.52 19.34 -0.17
N ILE A 250 -2.57 19.32 -1.50
CA ILE A 250 -1.58 18.64 -2.34
C ILE A 250 -0.34 19.54 -2.52
N SER A 251 0.78 19.16 -1.92
CA SER A 251 2.08 19.81 -2.14
C SER A 251 2.86 19.09 -3.23
N ASN A 252 2.98 19.72 -4.39
CA ASN A 252 3.69 19.14 -5.54
C ASN A 252 5.18 18.97 -5.24
N VAL A 253 5.79 19.96 -4.57
CA VAL A 253 7.21 19.90 -4.18
C VAL A 253 7.49 18.72 -3.25
N ALA A 254 6.59 18.41 -2.32
CA ALA A 254 6.74 17.25 -1.44
C ALA A 254 6.73 15.94 -2.25
N GLY A 255 5.84 15.83 -3.23
CA GLY A 255 5.78 14.71 -4.16
C GLY A 255 7.02 14.59 -5.05
N GLU A 256 7.56 15.71 -5.55
CA GLU A 256 8.78 15.73 -6.36
C GLU A 256 10.01 15.28 -5.55
N VAL A 257 10.17 15.79 -4.32
CA VAL A 257 11.25 15.37 -3.41
C VAL A 257 11.14 13.88 -3.10
N ALA A 258 9.93 13.37 -2.87
CA ALA A 258 9.68 11.95 -2.65
C ALA A 258 10.00 11.11 -3.89
N LEU A 259 9.61 11.56 -5.08
CA LEU A 259 9.91 10.87 -6.34
C LEU A 259 11.42 10.84 -6.62
N LEU A 260 12.13 11.95 -6.40
CA LEU A 260 13.59 12.01 -6.57
C LEU A 260 14.32 11.07 -5.60
N ALA A 261 13.94 11.07 -4.32
CA ALA A 261 14.47 10.12 -3.34
C ALA A 261 14.17 8.66 -3.74
N GLY A 262 12.93 8.40 -4.16
CA GLY A 262 12.49 7.11 -4.68
C GLY A 262 13.30 6.65 -5.90
N LEU A 263 13.55 7.54 -6.86
CA LEU A 263 14.35 7.27 -8.06
C LEU A 263 15.81 6.97 -7.72
N ALA A 264 16.40 7.72 -6.77
CA ALA A 264 17.76 7.44 -6.29
C ALA A 264 17.84 6.06 -5.60
N MET A 265 16.86 5.73 -4.75
CA MET A 265 16.74 4.40 -4.15
C MET A 265 16.54 3.32 -5.23
N TRP A 266 15.70 3.57 -6.23
CA TRP A 266 15.40 2.62 -7.29
C TRP A 266 16.63 2.35 -8.16
N ALA A 267 17.36 3.40 -8.55
CA ALA A 267 18.62 3.30 -9.28
C ALA A 267 19.68 2.51 -8.49
N THR A 268 19.81 2.78 -7.19
CA THR A 268 20.77 2.06 -6.34
C THR A 268 20.37 0.61 -6.05
N SER A 269 19.09 0.25 -6.24
CA SER A 269 18.61 -1.13 -6.07
C SER A 269 19.05 -2.10 -7.18
N PHE A 270 19.41 -1.61 -8.36
CA PHE A 270 19.81 -2.46 -9.49
C PHE A 270 21.06 -3.28 -9.16
N PRO A 271 21.10 -4.59 -9.47
CA PRO A 271 22.19 -5.48 -9.03
C PRO A 271 23.59 -5.01 -9.43
N ARG A 272 23.73 -4.35 -10.60
CA ARG A 272 25.02 -3.84 -11.07
C ARG A 272 25.52 -2.65 -10.24
N ILE A 273 24.61 -1.77 -9.82
CA ILE A 273 24.91 -0.55 -9.07
C ILE A 273 25.08 -0.89 -7.59
N ARG A 274 24.14 -1.66 -7.01
CA ARG A 274 24.17 -2.12 -5.63
C ARG A 274 25.47 -2.83 -5.25
N ARG A 275 26.04 -3.63 -6.16
CA ARG A 275 27.32 -4.33 -5.92
C ARG A 275 28.52 -3.38 -5.84
N LYS A 276 28.43 -2.16 -6.37
CA LYS A 276 29.51 -1.16 -6.37
C LYS A 276 29.38 -0.15 -5.23
N ILE A 277 28.15 0.20 -4.86
CA ILE A 277 27.84 1.23 -3.84
C ILE A 277 26.78 0.73 -2.84
N PHE A 278 27.12 -0.33 -2.12
CA PHE A 278 26.20 -0.99 -1.19
C PHE A 278 25.73 -0.08 -0.05
N GLU A 279 26.61 0.77 0.49
CA GLU A 279 26.26 1.72 1.56
C GLU A 279 25.18 2.69 1.14
N LEU A 280 25.30 3.26 -0.07
CA LEU A 280 24.28 4.18 -0.58
C LEU A 280 22.94 3.46 -0.78
N PHE A 281 22.95 2.23 -1.31
CA PHE A 281 21.75 1.39 -1.39
C PHE A 281 21.15 1.07 0.00
N PHE A 282 21.97 0.99 1.05
CA PHE A 282 21.50 0.72 2.40
C PHE A 282 20.79 1.92 3.02
N TYR A 283 21.25 3.15 2.76
CA TYR A 283 20.69 4.38 3.34
C TYR A 283 19.55 5.01 2.53
N THR A 284 19.57 4.90 1.19
CA THR A 284 18.52 5.50 0.34
C THR A 284 17.10 5.05 0.66
N PRO A 285 16.82 3.79 1.07
CA PRO A 285 15.48 3.38 1.47
C PRO A 285 14.97 4.12 2.71
N ILE A 286 15.84 4.42 3.68
CA ILE A 286 15.45 5.18 4.88
C ILE A 286 14.98 6.57 4.47
N ILE A 287 15.78 7.24 3.63
CA ILE A 287 15.45 8.57 3.10
C ILE A 287 14.15 8.51 2.30
N SER A 288 13.98 7.52 1.43
CA SER A 288 12.74 7.36 0.65
C SER A 288 11.52 7.11 1.52
N ILE A 289 11.63 6.34 2.61
CA ILE A 289 10.53 6.13 3.56
C ILE A 289 10.15 7.44 4.23
N PHE A 290 11.13 8.20 4.73
CA PHE A 290 10.88 9.52 5.30
C PHE A 290 10.24 10.47 4.29
N SER A 291 10.75 10.55 3.07
CA SER A 291 10.19 11.40 2.02
C SER A 291 8.79 10.95 1.60
N SER A 292 8.51 9.64 1.59
CA SER A 292 7.18 9.09 1.25
C SER A 292 6.16 9.41 2.34
N LEU A 293 6.51 9.21 3.61
CA LEU A 293 5.66 9.57 4.75
C LEU A 293 5.42 11.08 4.81
N TYR A 294 6.47 11.87 4.56
CA TYR A 294 6.38 13.31 4.44
C TYR A 294 5.43 13.70 3.31
N SER A 295 5.60 13.15 2.10
CA SER A 295 4.71 13.42 0.98
C SER A 295 3.27 12.98 1.24
N SER A 296 3.04 11.83 1.88
CA SER A 296 1.68 11.37 2.22
C SER A 296 0.98 12.30 3.21
N TYR A 297 1.72 13.02 4.06
CA TYR A 297 1.19 14.06 4.93
C TYR A 297 0.78 15.33 4.17
N TYR A 298 1.31 15.55 2.97
CA TYR A 298 0.95 16.66 2.07
C TYR A 298 0.26 16.19 0.78
N MET A 299 -0.28 14.97 0.74
CA MET A 299 -1.09 14.48 -0.38
C MET A 299 -2.37 13.86 0.18
N PRO A 300 -3.27 14.69 0.72
CA PRO A 300 -4.55 14.17 1.09
C PRO A 300 -5.27 13.61 -0.13
N VAL A 301 -5.98 12.49 0.07
CA VAL A 301 -7.08 12.12 -0.83
C VAL A 301 -8.13 13.21 -0.66
N SER A 302 -7.90 14.32 -1.37
CA SER A 302 -8.64 15.55 -1.16
C SER A 302 -9.98 15.48 -1.90
N PRO A 303 -10.99 16.22 -1.44
CA PRO A 303 -12.22 16.45 -2.22
C PRO A 303 -11.91 16.98 -3.63
N THR A 304 -10.79 17.68 -3.83
CA THR A 304 -10.29 18.13 -5.14
C THR A 304 -9.83 16.99 -6.06
N SER A 305 -9.27 15.92 -5.50
CA SER A 305 -8.97 14.69 -6.25
C SER A 305 -10.27 13.98 -6.64
N ALA A 306 -11.25 13.99 -5.72
CA ALA A 306 -12.58 13.47 -5.94
C ALA A 306 -13.36 14.27 -6.99
N SER A 307 -13.27 15.60 -7.01
CA SER A 307 -13.97 16.46 -7.96
C SER A 307 -13.45 16.30 -9.39
N ARG A 308 -12.14 16.13 -9.57
CA ARG A 308 -11.55 15.73 -10.87
C ARG A 308 -11.93 14.31 -11.26
N PHE A 309 -12.01 13.39 -10.30
CA PHE A 309 -12.47 12.02 -10.54
C PHE A 309 -13.95 11.97 -10.98
N LEU A 310 -14.79 12.81 -10.39
CA LEU A 310 -16.24 12.86 -10.59
C LEU A 310 -16.67 13.82 -11.72
N GLY A 311 -15.74 14.59 -12.29
CA GLY A 311 -16.06 15.63 -13.28
C GLY A 311 -16.90 16.79 -12.73
N SER A 312 -17.03 16.93 -11.41
CA SER A 312 -17.91 17.93 -10.78
C SER A 312 -17.11 19.16 -10.34
N THR A 313 -17.22 20.25 -11.10
CA THR A 313 -16.80 21.59 -10.67
C THR A 313 -17.87 22.19 -9.74
N SER A 314 -17.79 21.88 -8.45
CA SER A 314 -18.40 22.73 -7.42
C SER A 314 -17.28 23.23 -6.51
N PHE A 315 -17.03 24.53 -6.64
CA PHE A 315 -16.13 25.32 -5.80
C PHE A 315 -16.50 25.25 -4.32
#